data_AF-A0A6G3PFB9-F1
#
_entry.id   AF-A0A6G3PFB9-F1
#
_cell.length_a   1.000
_cell.length_b   1.000
_cell.length_c   1.000
_cell.angle_alpha   90.00
_cell.angle_beta   90.00
_cell.angle_gamma   90.00
#
_symmetry.space_group_name_H-M   'P 1'
#
loop_
_entity.id
_entity.type
_entity.pdbx_description
1 polymer ?
#
loop_
_entity_poly.entity_id
_entity_poly.type
_entity_poly.pdbx_seq_one_letter_code
_entity_poly.pdbx_strand_id
1 'polypeptide(L)'
;MRTSLVLLAARLLDPVTGGFLPETALAVSGGRTVALGDDREIRALADASTTVIDLKGAVVTPGLVDGHIHPVTGAEMTGGLDLSGCTGLAGVREALAAEVRKLAPGAWLRAWGLDPNAFGDAPVASASLSPVLDDVPALIQLFDAHSALAGPRALELAGVDGPRTFDQAAEVVCDADGRPTGLLLEEAACELV
;
A
#
# COMPACT_ATOMS: atom_id res chain seq x y z
N MET A 1 31.88 -26.04 -7.04
CA MET A 1 30.72 -25.29 -6.52
C MET A 1 29.59 -26.29 -6.29
N ARG A 2 28.83 -26.19 -5.21
CA ARG A 2 27.77 -27.17 -4.85
C ARG A 2 26.40 -26.68 -5.32
N THR A 3 25.65 -27.50 -6.06
CA THR A 3 24.31 -27.17 -6.53
C THR A 3 23.31 -27.20 -5.38
N SER A 4 22.68 -26.06 -5.09
CA SER A 4 21.70 -25.94 -4.00
C SER A 4 20.26 -26.17 -4.44
N LEU A 5 19.92 -25.80 -5.68
CA LEU A 5 18.58 -25.92 -6.24
C LEU A 5 18.66 -26.32 -7.72
N VAL A 6 17.75 -27.22 -8.12
CA VAL A 6 17.48 -27.57 -9.51
C VAL A 6 15.98 -27.42 -9.78
N LEU A 7 15.65 -26.74 -10.88
CA LEU A 7 14.29 -26.64 -11.40
C LEU A 7 14.21 -27.43 -12.71
N LEU A 8 13.25 -28.34 -12.83
CA LEU A 8 13.05 -29.24 -13.97
C LEU A 8 11.69 -29.01 -14.62
N ALA A 9 11.53 -29.49 -15.86
CA ALA A 9 10.32 -29.40 -16.64
C ALA A 9 9.77 -27.96 -16.70
N ALA A 10 10.66 -26.99 -16.85
CA ALA A 10 10.34 -25.57 -16.85
C ALA A 10 10.20 -25.03 -18.28
N ARG A 11 9.42 -23.97 -18.42
CA ARG A 11 9.49 -23.06 -19.56
C ARG A 11 10.22 -21.80 -19.12
N LEU A 12 11.47 -21.65 -19.54
CA LEU A 12 12.33 -20.54 -19.10
C LEU A 12 12.09 -19.31 -19.98
N LEU A 13 11.51 -18.24 -19.42
CA LEU A 13 11.29 -16.98 -20.13
C LEU A 13 12.62 -16.23 -20.27
N ASP A 14 12.98 -15.89 -21.51
CA ASP A 14 14.06 -14.95 -21.80
C ASP A 14 13.53 -13.51 -21.70
N PRO A 15 13.97 -12.71 -20.71
CA PRO A 15 13.51 -11.33 -20.58
C PRO A 15 13.97 -10.41 -21.72
N VAL A 16 15.02 -10.79 -22.46
CA VAL A 16 15.55 -9.96 -23.55
C VAL A 16 14.66 -10.07 -24.79
N THR A 17 14.21 -11.28 -25.10
CA THR A 17 13.43 -11.54 -26.32
C THR A 17 11.93 -11.70 -26.06
N GLY A 18 11.51 -11.96 -24.82
CA GLY A 18 10.13 -12.31 -24.46
C GLY A 18 9.72 -13.72 -24.88
N GLY A 19 10.63 -14.49 -25.49
CA GLY A 19 10.42 -15.88 -25.89
C GLY A 19 10.80 -16.88 -24.79
N PHE A 20 10.65 -18.17 -25.10
CA PHE A 20 11.17 -19.23 -24.24
C PHE A 20 12.55 -19.68 -24.74
N LEU A 21 13.47 -19.85 -23.81
CA LEU A 21 14.75 -20.51 -24.08
C LEU A 21 14.51 -21.98 -24.48
N PRO A 22 15.41 -22.59 -25.27
CA PRO A 22 15.32 -23.99 -25.63
C PRO A 22 15.57 -24.94 -24.45
N GLU A 23 16.25 -24.47 -23.40
CA GLU A 23 16.50 -25.23 -22.18
C GLU A 23 15.23 -25.38 -21.33
N THR A 24 15.09 -26.56 -20.71
CA THR A 24 13.92 -26.92 -19.91
C THR A 24 14.21 -26.97 -18.41
N ALA A 25 15.47 -26.76 -18.02
CA ALA A 25 15.89 -26.85 -16.63
C ALA A 25 17.02 -25.87 -16.30
N LEU A 26 17.15 -25.54 -15.01
CA LEU A 26 18.24 -24.72 -14.49
C LEU A 26 18.79 -25.24 -13.16
N ALA A 27 20.07 -24.98 -12.92
CA ALA A 27 20.76 -25.25 -11.66
C ALA A 27 21.21 -23.94 -11.01
N VAL A 28 21.07 -23.85 -9.69
CA VAL A 28 21.47 -22.72 -8.87
C VAL A 28 22.50 -23.16 -7.85
N SER A 29 23.56 -22.36 -7.69
CA SER A 29 24.56 -22.48 -6.62
C SER A 29 24.89 -21.10 -6.07
N GLY A 30 24.89 -20.95 -4.74
CA GLY A 30 25.23 -19.69 -4.09
C GLY A 30 24.35 -18.51 -4.51
N GLY A 31 23.07 -18.75 -4.77
CA GLY A 31 22.11 -17.73 -5.21
C GLY A 31 22.27 -17.29 -6.67
N ARG A 32 23.08 -18.00 -7.48
CA ARG A 32 23.28 -17.70 -8.91
C ARG A 32 22.89 -18.90 -9.77
N THR A 33 22.30 -18.64 -10.92
CA THR A 33 22.15 -19.63 -11.97
C THR A 33 23.54 -20.01 -12.49
N VAL A 34 23.88 -21.30 -12.42
CA VAL A 34 25.20 -21.83 -12.83
C VAL A 34 25.14 -22.70 -14.08
N ALA A 35 23.96 -23.20 -14.45
CA ALA A 35 23.75 -23.93 -15.68
C ALA A 35 22.28 -23.83 -16.12
N LEU A 36 22.08 -23.83 -17.43
CA LEU A 36 20.82 -24.06 -18.12
C LEU A 36 21.04 -25.28 -19.03
N GLY A 37 20.03 -26.12 -19.21
CA GLY A 37 20.12 -27.31 -20.05
C GLY A 37 18.82 -28.08 -20.10
N ASP A 38 18.86 -29.30 -20.61
CA ASP A 38 17.71 -30.20 -20.51
C ASP A 38 17.57 -30.78 -19.07
N ASP A 39 16.40 -31.36 -18.81
CA ASP A 39 16.06 -31.92 -17.50
C ASP A 39 17.06 -32.97 -17.00
N ARG A 40 17.64 -33.77 -17.91
CA ARG A 40 18.57 -34.84 -17.57
C ARG A 40 19.93 -34.27 -17.23
N GLU A 41 20.44 -33.36 -18.06
CA GLU A 41 21.72 -32.68 -17.86
C GLU A 41 21.76 -31.96 -16.52
N ILE A 42 20.71 -31.18 -16.24
CA ILE A 42 20.65 -30.39 -15.01
C ILE A 42 20.40 -31.27 -13.79
N ARG A 43 19.58 -32.33 -13.90
CA ARG A 43 19.39 -33.29 -12.80
C ARG A 43 20.67 -34.00 -12.41
N ALA A 44 21.59 -34.24 -13.35
CA ALA A 44 22.89 -34.87 -13.06
C ALA A 44 23.81 -33.98 -12.19
N LEU A 45 23.52 -32.67 -12.10
CA LEU A 45 24.25 -31.74 -11.23
C LEU A 45 23.75 -31.75 -9.77
N ALA A 46 22.66 -32.47 -9.49
CA ALA A 46 22.10 -32.60 -8.15
C ALA A 46 22.80 -33.71 -7.36
N ASP A 47 22.96 -33.49 -6.05
CA ASP A 47 23.37 -34.51 -5.09
C ASP A 47 22.28 -34.69 -4.00
N ALA A 48 22.54 -35.53 -3.00
CA ALA A 48 21.60 -35.83 -1.92
C ALA A 48 21.17 -34.60 -1.09
N SER A 49 21.87 -33.48 -1.23
CA SER A 49 21.67 -32.24 -0.50
C SER A 49 21.13 -31.11 -1.38
N THR A 50 20.88 -31.37 -2.67
CA THR A 50 20.26 -30.44 -3.61
C THR A 50 18.74 -30.49 -3.48
N THR A 51 18.08 -29.32 -3.43
CA THR A 51 16.63 -29.25 -3.57
C THR A 51 16.26 -29.40 -5.04
N VAL A 52 15.47 -30.40 -5.39
CA VAL A 52 15.02 -30.65 -6.77
C VAL A 52 13.52 -30.42 -6.86
N ILE A 53 13.10 -29.51 -7.74
CA ILE A 53 11.70 -29.17 -7.95
C ILE A 53 11.33 -29.45 -9.40
N ASP A 54 10.33 -30.29 -9.61
CA ASP A 54 9.68 -30.50 -10.91
C ASP A 54 8.54 -29.49 -11.05
N LEU A 55 8.68 -28.58 -12.01
CA LEU A 55 7.73 -27.49 -12.25
C LEU A 55 6.57 -27.88 -13.17
N LYS A 56 6.54 -29.12 -13.69
CA LYS A 56 5.41 -29.67 -14.47
C LYS A 56 4.97 -28.76 -15.64
N GLY A 57 5.91 -28.13 -16.32
CA GLY A 57 5.68 -27.23 -17.44
C GLY A 57 5.39 -25.78 -17.07
N ALA A 58 5.48 -25.40 -15.79
CA ALA A 58 5.29 -24.01 -15.38
C ALA A 58 6.35 -23.07 -15.97
N VAL A 59 5.98 -21.79 -16.08
CA VAL A 59 6.88 -20.75 -16.59
C VAL A 59 7.75 -20.23 -15.45
N VAL A 60 9.06 -20.21 -15.67
CA VAL A 60 10.02 -19.51 -14.81
C VAL A 60 10.34 -18.17 -15.45
N THR A 61 10.06 -17.10 -14.74
CA THR A 61 10.44 -15.74 -15.12
C THR A 61 11.62 -15.28 -14.26
N PRO A 62 12.40 -14.29 -14.72
CA PRO A 62 13.21 -13.50 -13.81
C PRO A 62 12.34 -12.89 -12.70
N GLY A 63 12.95 -12.63 -11.55
CA GLY A 63 12.28 -11.84 -10.50
C GLY A 63 11.98 -10.43 -11.01
N LEU A 64 10.89 -9.85 -10.52
CA LEU A 64 10.55 -8.46 -10.83
C LEU A 64 11.62 -7.53 -10.24
N VAL A 65 12.06 -6.55 -11.03
CA VAL A 65 13.00 -5.51 -10.60
C VAL A 65 12.30 -4.18 -10.74
N ASP A 66 12.04 -3.53 -9.60
CA ASP A 66 11.56 -2.16 -9.57
C ASP A 66 12.75 -1.19 -9.57
N GLY A 67 12.85 -0.36 -10.61
CA GLY A 67 13.93 0.60 -10.76
C GLY A 67 13.78 1.87 -9.92
N HIS A 68 12.58 2.13 -9.38
CA HIS A 68 12.30 3.32 -8.59
C HIS A 68 11.01 3.14 -7.75
N ILE A 69 11.18 2.96 -6.45
CA ILE A 69 10.09 2.80 -5.50
C ILE A 69 10.39 3.56 -4.19
N HIS A 70 9.33 4.03 -3.53
CA HIS A 70 9.39 4.67 -2.21
C HIS A 70 8.76 3.73 -1.16
N PRO A 71 9.47 2.69 -0.68
CA PRO A 71 8.87 1.66 0.15
C PRO A 71 8.45 2.18 1.53
N VAL A 72 9.19 3.14 2.09
CA VAL A 72 8.88 3.75 3.39
C VAL A 72 7.63 4.62 3.29
N THR A 73 7.63 5.59 2.36
CA THR A 73 6.47 6.45 2.10
C THR A 73 5.24 5.65 1.73
N GLY A 74 5.38 4.62 0.88
CA GLY A 74 4.27 3.73 0.54
C GLY A 74 3.70 3.00 1.76
N ALA A 75 4.55 2.52 2.68
CA ALA A 75 4.09 1.88 3.91
C ALA A 75 3.45 2.87 4.90
N GLU A 76 3.93 4.11 4.95
CA GLU A 76 3.36 5.18 5.76
C GLU A 76 1.97 5.58 5.26
N MET A 77 1.82 5.79 3.94
CA MET A 77 0.56 6.14 3.28
C MET A 77 -0.48 5.03 3.34
N THR A 78 -0.06 3.77 3.23
CA THR A 78 -0.98 2.61 3.24
C THR A 78 -1.14 1.98 4.63
N GLY A 79 -0.77 2.72 5.68
CA GLY A 79 -0.89 2.28 7.06
C GLY A 79 -2.32 2.37 7.61
N GLY A 80 -2.87 1.25 8.07
CA GLY A 80 -4.18 1.20 8.73
C GLY A 80 -5.30 0.70 7.83
N LEU A 81 -6.49 1.28 7.95
CA LEU A 81 -7.68 0.85 7.22
C LEU A 81 -7.65 1.32 5.75
N ASP A 82 -7.74 0.38 4.82
CA ASP A 82 -7.93 0.67 3.39
C ASP A 82 -9.41 0.97 3.10
N LEU A 83 -9.69 2.18 2.61
CA LEU A 83 -11.01 2.65 2.21
C LEU A 83 -11.22 2.66 0.69
N SER A 84 -10.24 2.22 -0.11
CA SER A 84 -10.29 2.26 -1.58
C SER A 84 -11.46 1.48 -2.19
N GLY A 85 -11.97 0.47 -1.47
CA GLY A 85 -13.15 -0.30 -1.87
C GLY A 85 -14.49 0.30 -1.44
N CYS A 86 -14.51 1.37 -0.63
CA CYS A 86 -15.74 1.93 -0.09
C CYS A 86 -16.42 2.87 -1.09
N THR A 87 -17.62 2.51 -1.53
CA THR A 87 -18.46 3.37 -2.37
C THR A 87 -19.62 3.92 -1.55
N GLY A 88 -19.58 5.21 -1.25
CA GLY A 88 -20.63 5.90 -0.49
C GLY A 88 -20.37 6.04 1.01
N LEU A 89 -20.89 7.11 1.57
CA LEU A 89 -20.64 7.56 2.95
C LEU A 89 -21.08 6.54 4.01
N ALA A 90 -22.15 5.78 3.74
CA ALA A 90 -22.62 4.73 4.64
C ALA A 90 -21.58 3.61 4.80
N GLY A 91 -20.99 3.15 3.69
CA GLY A 91 -19.94 2.12 3.69
C GLY A 91 -18.66 2.61 4.38
N VAL A 92 -18.28 3.87 4.12
CA VAL A 92 -17.14 4.51 4.80
C VAL A 92 -17.36 4.53 6.32
N ARG A 93 -18.53 5.00 6.78
CA ARG A 93 -18.86 5.03 8.21
C ARG A 93 -18.87 3.64 8.85
N GLU A 94 -19.39 2.64 8.16
CA GLU A 94 -19.40 1.25 8.65
C GLU A 94 -17.99 0.69 8.82
N ALA A 95 -17.13 0.88 7.81
CA ALA A 95 -15.74 0.43 7.84
C ALA A 95 -14.95 1.11 8.97
N LEU A 96 -15.08 2.44 9.09
CA LEU A 96 -14.46 3.21 10.17
C LEU A 96 -14.94 2.75 11.54
N ALA A 97 -16.26 2.57 11.73
CA ALA A 97 -16.81 2.11 13.01
C ALA A 97 -16.33 0.70 13.37
N ALA A 98 -16.16 -0.19 12.39
CA ALA A 98 -15.60 -1.51 12.59
C ALA A 98 -14.13 -1.47 13.03
N GLU A 99 -13.34 -0.54 12.48
CA GLU A 99 -11.94 -0.38 12.85
C GLU A 99 -11.78 0.28 14.23
N VAL A 100 -12.54 1.34 14.52
CA VAL A 100 -12.55 2.01 15.82
C VAL A 100 -12.81 1.03 16.97
N ARG A 101 -13.71 0.05 16.79
CA ARG A 101 -14.00 -0.97 17.82
C ARG A 101 -12.80 -1.87 18.17
N LYS A 102 -11.79 -1.95 17.31
CA LYS A 102 -10.57 -2.74 17.54
C LYS A 102 -9.46 -1.93 18.21
N LEU A 103 -9.58 -0.60 18.22
CA LEU A 103 -8.55 0.28 18.76
C LEU A 103 -8.53 0.23 20.29
N ALA A 104 -7.33 0.32 20.86
CA ALA A 104 -7.17 0.60 22.27
C ALA A 104 -7.65 2.03 22.57
N PRO A 105 -8.17 2.32 23.79
CA PRO A 105 -8.56 3.67 24.16
C PRO A 105 -7.44 4.69 23.92
N GLY A 106 -7.75 5.77 23.21
CA GLY A 106 -6.80 6.84 22.87
C GLY A 106 -5.83 6.50 21.72
N ALA A 107 -5.90 5.30 21.12
CA ALA A 107 -5.13 4.99 19.92
C ALA A 107 -5.68 5.74 18.69
N TRP A 108 -4.78 6.05 17.77
CA TRP A 108 -5.11 6.73 16.52
C TRP A 108 -5.75 5.79 15.51
N LEU A 109 -6.84 6.25 14.89
CA LEU A 109 -7.35 5.67 13.67
C LEU A 109 -6.59 6.25 12.48
N ARG A 110 -5.89 5.39 11.74
CA ARG A 110 -5.31 5.74 10.43
C ARG A 110 -6.05 4.99 9.35
N ALA A 111 -6.41 5.70 8.29
CA ALA A 111 -7.02 5.11 7.11
C ALA A 111 -6.52 5.81 5.85
N TRP A 112 -6.69 5.18 4.70
CA TRP A 112 -6.17 5.69 3.43
C TRP A 112 -7.06 5.28 2.26
N GLY A 113 -6.84 5.92 1.11
CA GLY A 113 -7.52 5.57 -0.14
C GLY A 113 -8.98 6.03 -0.21
N LEU A 114 -9.42 6.95 0.65
CA LEU A 114 -10.80 7.45 0.62
C LEU A 114 -11.05 8.26 -0.66
N ASP A 115 -11.94 7.79 -1.51
CA ASP A 115 -12.43 8.55 -2.65
C ASP A 115 -13.45 9.61 -2.16
N PRO A 116 -13.22 10.92 -2.36
CA PRO A 116 -14.16 11.97 -1.97
C PRO A 116 -15.53 11.84 -2.65
N ASN A 117 -15.63 11.13 -3.79
CA ASN A 117 -16.92 10.84 -4.41
C ASN A 117 -17.84 9.98 -3.53
N ALA A 118 -17.29 9.29 -2.52
CA ALA A 118 -18.10 8.57 -1.54
C ALA A 118 -19.05 9.49 -0.75
N PHE A 119 -18.76 10.80 -0.66
CA PHE A 119 -19.61 11.76 0.03
C PHE A 119 -20.85 12.16 -0.79
N GLY A 120 -20.85 11.92 -2.11
CA GLY A 120 -21.93 12.36 -3.01
C GLY A 120 -22.10 13.88 -2.93
N ASP A 121 -23.31 14.34 -2.61
CA ASP A 121 -23.61 15.77 -2.46
C ASP A 121 -23.24 16.32 -1.06
N ALA A 122 -22.82 15.46 -0.13
CA ALA A 122 -22.40 15.90 1.20
C ALA A 122 -21.02 16.57 1.14
N PRO A 123 -20.73 17.54 2.02
CA PRO A 123 -19.40 18.11 2.13
C PRO A 123 -18.37 17.04 2.53
N VAL A 124 -17.20 17.08 1.89
CA VAL A 124 -16.01 16.34 2.34
C VAL A 124 -15.49 17.02 3.61
N ALA A 125 -16.05 16.62 4.74
CA ALA A 125 -15.78 17.19 6.05
C ALA A 125 -15.88 16.09 7.11
N SER A 126 -15.13 16.23 8.21
CA SER A 126 -15.11 15.24 9.30
C SER A 126 -16.49 15.07 9.95
N ALA A 127 -17.29 16.14 9.99
CA ALA A 127 -18.68 16.12 10.46
C ALA A 127 -19.58 15.15 9.66
N SER A 128 -19.28 14.91 8.38
CA SER A 128 -19.97 13.92 7.57
C SER A 128 -19.65 12.47 8.01
N LEU A 129 -18.71 12.25 8.92
CA LEU A 129 -18.38 10.95 9.50
C LEU A 129 -18.85 10.81 10.96
N SER A 130 -19.45 11.86 11.54
CA SER A 130 -20.03 11.80 12.87
C SER A 130 -21.17 10.75 12.94
N PRO A 131 -21.33 10.08 14.10
CA PRO A 131 -20.54 10.25 15.33
C PRO A 131 -19.28 9.37 15.40
N VAL A 132 -18.89 8.69 14.31
CA VAL A 132 -17.87 7.62 14.33
C VAL A 132 -16.50 8.13 14.78
N LEU A 133 -16.16 9.39 14.45
CA LEU A 133 -14.85 9.98 14.70
C LEU A 133 -14.84 11.04 15.82
N ASP A 134 -15.97 11.31 16.47
CA ASP A 134 -16.11 12.48 17.35
C ASP A 134 -15.08 12.49 18.48
N ASP A 135 -14.84 11.34 19.11
CA ASP A 135 -13.91 11.18 20.24
C ASP A 135 -12.62 10.40 19.87
N VAL A 136 -12.43 10.07 18.60
CA VAL A 136 -11.29 9.25 18.13
C VAL A 136 -10.29 10.14 17.39
N PRO A 137 -9.02 10.19 17.81
CA PRO A 137 -8.00 10.85 16.99
C PRO A 137 -7.86 10.07 15.69
N ALA A 138 -8.26 10.69 14.59
CA ALA A 138 -8.33 10.07 13.27
C ALA A 138 -7.69 10.95 12.21
N LEU A 139 -6.88 10.34 11.36
CA LEU A 139 -6.36 10.95 10.13
C LEU A 139 -6.60 9.98 8.97
N ILE A 140 -7.33 10.45 7.96
CA ILE A 140 -7.74 9.63 6.82
C ILE A 140 -7.16 10.25 5.55
N GLN A 141 -6.21 9.57 4.91
CA GLN A 141 -5.67 10.03 3.63
C GLN A 141 -6.67 9.76 2.50
N LEU A 142 -6.90 10.75 1.65
CA LEU A 142 -7.73 10.60 0.46
C LEU A 142 -6.96 9.87 -0.66
N PHE A 143 -7.70 9.38 -1.66
CA PHE A 143 -7.13 8.62 -2.77
C PHE A 143 -6.10 9.38 -3.60
N ASP A 144 -6.14 10.71 -3.57
CA ASP A 144 -5.26 11.59 -4.35
C ASP A 144 -3.84 11.68 -3.79
N ALA A 145 -3.59 11.19 -2.57
CA ALA A 145 -2.33 11.36 -1.84
C ALA A 145 -1.94 12.81 -1.51
N HIS A 146 -2.81 13.78 -1.79
CA HIS A 146 -2.59 15.21 -1.57
C HIS A 146 -3.53 15.78 -0.50
N SER A 147 -4.56 15.04 -0.12
CA SER A 147 -5.56 15.51 0.83
C SER A 147 -5.71 14.53 2.00
N ALA A 148 -6.06 15.05 3.16
CA ALA A 148 -6.42 14.26 4.33
C ALA A 148 -7.66 14.81 5.02
N LEU A 149 -8.38 13.92 5.70
CA LEU A 149 -9.51 14.25 6.55
C LEU A 149 -9.14 13.92 8.00
N ALA A 150 -8.92 14.97 8.80
CA ALA A 150 -8.67 14.87 10.22
C ALA A 150 -9.98 14.95 11.02
N GLY A 151 -10.16 14.02 11.98
CA GLY A 151 -11.28 14.07 12.92
C GLY A 151 -11.15 15.21 13.94
N PRO A 152 -12.24 15.62 14.61
CA PRO A 152 -12.22 16.72 15.58
C PRO A 152 -11.16 16.56 16.67
N ARG A 153 -11.02 15.33 17.22
CA ARG A 153 -10.02 15.04 18.26
C ARG A 153 -8.58 15.13 17.74
N ALA A 154 -8.34 14.81 16.46
CA ALA A 154 -7.01 14.92 15.87
C ALA A 154 -6.61 16.39 15.68
N LEU A 155 -7.52 17.22 15.17
CA LEU A 155 -7.32 18.67 15.05
C LEU A 155 -7.03 19.33 16.41
N GLU A 156 -7.77 18.93 17.46
CA GLU A 156 -7.56 19.45 18.82
C GLU A 156 -6.15 19.10 19.34
N LEU A 157 -5.73 17.83 19.19
CA LEU A 157 -4.40 17.38 19.61
C LEU A 157 -3.26 18.07 18.84
N ALA A 158 -3.49 18.35 17.56
CA ALA A 158 -2.57 19.08 16.68
C ALA A 158 -2.58 20.61 16.93
N GLY A 159 -3.55 21.13 17.68
CA GLY A 159 -3.73 22.57 17.88
C GLY A 159 -4.14 23.30 16.59
N VAL A 160 -4.87 22.62 15.69
CA VAL A 160 -5.44 23.21 14.47
C VAL A 160 -6.86 23.69 14.78
N ASP A 161 -6.99 24.99 15.00
CA ASP A 161 -8.20 25.65 15.52
C ASP A 161 -8.81 26.69 14.56
N GLY A 162 -8.22 26.84 13.37
CA GLY A 162 -8.65 27.82 12.37
C GLY A 162 -7.75 27.82 11.14
N PRO A 163 -7.86 28.84 10.28
CA PRO A 163 -7.05 28.93 9.08
C PRO A 163 -5.55 29.04 9.40
N ARG A 164 -4.72 28.63 8.44
CA ARG A 164 -3.26 28.71 8.49
C ARG A 164 -2.75 29.33 7.19
N THR A 165 -1.56 29.94 7.25
CA THR A 165 -0.87 30.45 6.07
C THR A 165 0.34 29.57 5.80
N PHE A 166 0.51 29.18 4.54
CA PHE A 166 1.61 28.34 4.09
C PHE A 166 2.36 29.05 2.97
N ASP A 167 3.64 28.71 2.79
CA ASP A 167 4.45 29.22 1.68
C ASP A 167 4.04 28.63 0.33
N GLN A 168 3.45 27.42 0.36
CA GLN A 168 2.91 26.69 -0.78
C GLN A 168 1.38 26.77 -0.81
N ALA A 169 0.76 26.26 -1.87
CA ALA A 169 -0.68 26.28 -2.08
C ALA A 169 -1.44 25.24 -1.22
N ALA A 170 -1.13 25.17 0.08
CA ALA A 170 -1.78 24.30 1.04
C ALA A 170 -2.91 25.03 1.79
N GLU A 171 -3.89 24.29 2.29
CA GLU A 171 -5.07 24.86 2.95
C GLU A 171 -5.60 23.99 4.10
N VAL A 172 -5.88 24.63 5.23
CA VAL A 172 -6.81 24.08 6.23
C VAL A 172 -8.21 24.59 5.87
N VAL A 173 -9.03 23.72 5.29
CA VAL A 173 -10.36 24.12 4.80
C VAL A 173 -11.26 24.44 5.99
N CYS A 174 -11.71 25.68 6.06
CA CYS A 174 -12.55 26.18 7.14
C CYS A 174 -13.98 26.46 6.67
N ASP A 175 -14.94 26.38 7.60
CA ASP A 175 -16.30 26.84 7.37
C ASP A 175 -16.41 28.38 7.37
N ALA A 176 -17.64 28.90 7.20
CA ALA A 176 -17.90 30.33 7.16
C ALA A 176 -17.55 31.09 8.46
N ASP A 177 -17.46 30.38 9.59
CA ASP A 177 -17.06 30.94 10.88
C ASP A 177 -15.55 30.80 11.14
N GLY A 178 -14.80 30.26 10.18
CA GLY A 178 -13.36 30.02 10.29
C GLY A 178 -12.99 28.78 11.08
N ARG A 179 -13.92 27.85 11.36
CA ARG A 179 -13.62 26.59 12.04
C ARG A 179 -13.13 25.54 11.04
N PRO A 180 -12.06 24.80 11.34
CA PRO A 180 -11.59 23.74 10.45
C PRO A 180 -12.67 22.66 10.25
N THR A 181 -12.92 22.29 9.00
CA THR A 181 -13.86 21.22 8.64
C THR A 181 -13.26 19.82 8.83
N GLY A 182 -11.95 19.75 9.00
CA GLY A 182 -11.14 18.53 9.01
C GLY A 182 -10.49 18.22 7.66
N LEU A 183 -10.93 18.85 6.56
CA LEU A 183 -10.27 18.68 5.26
C LEU A 183 -8.98 19.51 5.20
N LEU A 184 -7.87 18.84 4.94
CA LEU A 184 -6.52 19.38 4.80
C LEU A 184 -6.08 19.14 3.36
N LEU A 185 -5.65 20.21 2.66
CA LEU A 185 -5.25 20.16 1.25
C LEU A 185 -3.76 20.46 1.13
N GLU A 186 -3.07 19.61 0.37
CA GLU A 186 -1.63 19.53 0.17
C GLU A 186 -0.83 19.12 1.42
N GLU A 187 0.41 18.68 1.17
CA GLU A 187 1.31 18.07 2.15
C GLU A 187 1.49 18.93 3.40
N ALA A 188 1.80 20.23 3.23
CA ALA A 188 2.06 21.13 4.36
C ALA A 188 0.86 21.30 5.32
N ALA A 189 -0.38 21.18 4.83
CA ALA A 189 -1.56 21.20 5.69
C ALA A 189 -1.79 19.83 6.34
N CYS A 190 -1.57 18.74 5.60
CA CYS A 190 -1.69 17.38 6.13
C CYS A 190 -0.68 17.11 7.26
N GLU A 191 0.56 17.59 7.13
CA GLU A 191 1.63 17.45 8.12
C GLU A 191 1.39 18.19 9.45
N LEU A 192 0.35 19.03 9.54
CA LEU A 192 -0.04 19.64 10.81
C LEU A 192 -0.56 18.61 11.82
N VAL A 193 -1.05 17.45 11.36
CA VAL A 193 -1.73 16.41 12.15
C VAL A 193 -0.98 15.10 12.07
#